data_AF-A0A5C7LBN9-F1
#
_entry.id   AF-A0A5C7LBN9-F1
#
_cell.length_a   1.000
_cell.length_b   1.000
_cell.length_c   1.000
_cell.angle_alpha   90.00
_cell.angle_beta   90.00
_cell.angle_gamma   90.00
#
_symmetry.space_group_name_H-M   'P 1'
#
loop_
_entity.id
_entity.type
_entity.pdbx_description
1 polymer ?
#
loop_
_entity_poly.entity_id
_entity_poly.type
_entity_poly.pdbx_seq_one_letter_code
_entity_poly.pdbx_strand_id
1 'polypeptide(L)'
;MSLFFPSSKPKPSVSSSGVTPRAYGHVTKRELEKDVLGRLRREGLNERERAIVEAAAEGHMDQQGLSRGMNLREKEEFMGELREDAAKLGLEHKDLDRIDDAFNRAL
;
A
#
# COMPACT_ATOMS: atom_id res chain seq x y z
N MET A 1 -58.54 11.07 26.04
CA MET A 1 -57.34 10.23 26.24
C MET A 1 -56.83 9.83 24.86
N SER A 2 -55.87 10.58 24.32
CA SER A 2 -55.27 10.35 23.00
C SER A 2 -53.92 9.64 23.17
N LEU A 3 -53.85 8.37 22.81
CA LEU A 3 -52.60 7.61 22.75
C LEU A 3 -52.05 7.67 21.32
N PHE A 4 -50.99 8.45 21.17
CA PHE A 4 -50.12 8.57 20.00
C PHE A 4 -49.01 7.53 20.08
N PHE A 5 -48.81 6.72 19.03
CA PHE A 5 -47.51 6.08 18.74
C PHE A 5 -47.36 5.82 17.23
N PRO A 6 -46.57 6.61 16.47
CA PRO A 6 -46.14 6.21 15.14
C PRO A 6 -44.95 5.24 15.22
N SER A 7 -45.10 4.07 14.59
CA SER A 7 -44.06 3.06 14.37
C SER A 7 -43.00 3.58 13.39
N SER A 8 -41.82 3.92 13.89
CA SER A 8 -40.64 4.20 13.09
C SER A 8 -39.80 2.93 12.94
N LYS A 9 -39.83 2.34 11.73
CA LYS A 9 -38.87 1.30 11.31
C LYS A 9 -37.46 1.90 11.25
N PRO A 10 -36.42 1.30 11.84
CA PRO A 10 -35.06 1.69 11.54
C PRO A 10 -34.65 1.15 10.17
N LYS A 11 -34.21 2.05 9.29
CA LYS A 11 -33.52 1.72 8.03
C LYS A 11 -32.18 1.04 8.35
N PRO A 12 -31.70 0.11 7.51
CA PRO A 12 -30.35 -0.43 7.65
C PRO A 12 -29.35 0.72 7.49
N SER A 13 -28.58 0.99 8.56
CA SER A 13 -27.41 1.83 8.47
C SER A 13 -26.43 1.13 7.53
N VAL A 14 -26.25 1.72 6.36
CA VAL A 14 -25.09 1.48 5.50
C VAL A 14 -23.88 1.71 6.38
N SER A 15 -23.21 0.63 6.79
CA SER A 15 -21.89 0.71 7.41
C SER A 15 -20.95 1.26 6.35
N SER A 16 -20.88 2.59 6.33
CA SER A 16 -19.85 3.37 5.67
C SER A 16 -18.52 2.70 5.94
N SER A 17 -17.87 2.27 4.86
CA SER A 17 -16.49 1.83 4.85
C SER A 17 -15.69 2.74 5.78
N GLY A 18 -15.20 2.16 6.88
CA GLY A 18 -14.27 2.83 7.77
C GLY A 18 -13.01 3.12 6.97
N VAL A 19 -12.98 4.28 6.31
CA VAL A 19 -11.74 4.94 5.93
C VAL A 19 -11.17 5.42 7.25
N THR A 20 -10.49 4.51 7.95
CA THR A 20 -9.65 4.90 9.07
C THR A 20 -8.66 5.94 8.55
N PRO A 21 -8.51 7.09 9.23
CA PRO A 21 -7.47 8.04 8.90
C PRO A 21 -6.15 7.29 8.99
N ARG A 22 -5.45 7.20 7.87
CA ARG A 22 -4.22 6.45 7.71
C ARG A 22 -3.09 7.25 8.35
N ALA A 23 -3.13 7.34 9.67
CA ALA A 23 -1.96 7.65 10.45
C ALA A 23 -1.15 6.37 10.49
N TYR A 24 0.11 6.45 10.08
CA TYR A 24 1.31 5.75 10.57
C TYR A 24 2.27 5.76 9.37
N GLY A 25 3.37 6.52 9.46
CA GLY A 25 4.39 6.66 8.42
C GLY A 25 5.19 5.37 8.21
N HIS A 26 4.48 4.28 7.98
CA HIS A 26 4.92 2.92 7.81
C HIS A 26 4.00 2.24 6.79
N VAL A 27 4.57 1.59 5.77
CA VAL A 27 3.85 0.78 4.80
C VAL A 27 3.88 -0.67 5.28
N THR A 28 2.76 -1.15 5.80
CA THR A 28 2.60 -2.57 6.13
C THR A 28 2.52 -3.44 4.87
N LYS A 29 2.75 -4.75 4.98
CA LYS A 29 2.58 -5.71 3.87
C LYS A 29 1.20 -5.58 3.18
N ARG A 30 0.14 -5.42 3.97
CA ARG A 30 -1.22 -5.23 3.45
C ARG A 30 -1.38 -3.93 2.66
N GLU A 31 -0.69 -2.88 3.08
CA GLU A 31 -0.71 -1.58 2.41
C GLU A 31 0.19 -1.55 1.17
N LEU A 32 1.30 -2.28 1.20
CA LEU A 32 2.11 -2.55 0.01
C LEU A 32 1.24 -3.16 -1.10
N GLU A 33 0.53 -4.25 -0.80
CA GLU A 33 -0.34 -4.92 -1.78
C GLU A 33 -1.46 -4.01 -2.28
N LYS A 34 -2.17 -3.35 -1.36
CA LYS A 34 -3.38 -2.60 -1.70
C LYS A 34 -3.08 -1.26 -2.36
N ASP A 35 -2.06 -0.55 -1.88
CA ASP A 35 -1.83 0.84 -2.22
C ASP A 35 -0.61 1.04 -3.09
N VAL A 36 0.51 0.35 -2.83
CA VAL A 36 1.70 0.44 -3.69
C VAL A 36 1.46 -0.37 -4.97
N LEU A 37 1.27 -1.69 -4.89
CA LEU A 37 1.03 -2.53 -6.07
C LEU A 37 -0.28 -2.16 -6.79
N GLY A 38 -1.30 -1.79 -6.01
CA GLY A 38 -2.58 -1.29 -6.54
C GLY A 38 -2.44 -0.01 -7.36
N ARG A 39 -1.50 0.89 -7.02
CA ARG A 39 -1.18 2.09 -7.82
C ARG A 39 -0.31 1.76 -9.02
N LEU A 40 0.75 0.97 -8.82
CA LEU A 40 1.63 0.54 -9.92
C LEU A 40 0.83 -0.16 -11.03
N ARG A 41 -0.21 -0.92 -10.66
CA ARG A 41 -1.17 -1.50 -11.62
C ARG A 41 -1.95 -0.44 -12.42
N ARG A 42 -2.38 0.67 -11.78
CA ARG A 42 -3.08 1.77 -12.46
C ARG A 42 -2.16 2.60 -13.33
N GLU A 43 -0.89 2.70 -12.96
CA GLU A 43 0.15 3.41 -13.70
C GLU A 43 0.69 2.59 -14.88
N GLY A 44 0.27 1.33 -15.01
CA GLY A 44 0.58 0.48 -16.15
C GLY A 44 1.88 -0.30 -16.02
N LEU A 45 2.41 -0.48 -14.81
CA LEU A 45 3.52 -1.43 -14.59
C LEU A 45 3.09 -2.85 -14.95
N ASN A 46 4.01 -3.58 -15.58
CA ASN A 46 3.79 -4.95 -15.98
C ASN A 46 3.62 -5.86 -14.76
N GLU A 47 2.87 -6.94 -14.93
CA GLU A 47 2.63 -7.90 -13.84
C GLU A 47 3.93 -8.51 -13.30
N ARG A 48 4.90 -8.76 -14.19
CA ARG A 48 6.24 -9.22 -13.81
C ARG A 48 6.98 -8.21 -12.93
N GLU A 49 6.96 -6.92 -13.30
CA GLU A 49 7.63 -5.85 -12.56
C GLU A 49 6.99 -5.67 -11.18
N ARG A 50 5.66 -5.73 -11.10
CA ARG A 50 4.96 -5.71 -9.81
C ARG A 50 5.32 -6.89 -8.91
N ALA A 51 5.40 -8.09 -9.47
CA ALA A 51 5.79 -9.28 -8.71
C ALA A 51 7.24 -9.18 -8.19
N ILE A 52 8.13 -8.54 -8.96
CA ILE A 52 9.49 -8.24 -8.52
C ILE A 52 9.46 -7.28 -7.33
N VAL A 53 8.70 -6.19 -7.42
CA VAL A 53 8.58 -5.19 -6.35
C VAL A 53 7.97 -5.79 -5.09
N GLU A 54 6.93 -6.61 -5.24
CA GLU A 54 6.30 -7.35 -4.15
C GLU A 54 7.30 -8.28 -3.47
N ALA A 55 7.98 -9.14 -4.22
CA ALA A 55 8.97 -10.07 -3.68
C ALA A 55 10.15 -9.35 -3.03
N ALA A 56 10.63 -8.27 -3.63
CA ALA A 56 11.73 -7.49 -3.10
C ALA A 56 11.33 -6.76 -1.80
N ALA A 57 10.15 -6.14 -1.77
CA ALA A 57 9.66 -5.43 -0.60
C ALA A 57 9.31 -6.39 0.55
N GLU A 58 8.68 -7.53 0.26
CA GLU A 58 8.44 -8.59 1.25
C GLU A 58 9.76 -9.16 1.79
N GLY A 59 10.71 -9.48 0.90
CA GLY A 59 12.02 -9.98 1.28
C GLY A 59 12.77 -8.99 2.18
N HIS A 60 12.72 -7.70 1.85
CA HIS A 60 13.34 -6.65 2.67
C HIS A 60 12.65 -6.50 4.03
N MET A 61 11.31 -6.52 4.08
CA MET A 61 10.56 -6.49 5.34
C MET A 61 10.89 -7.70 6.24
N ASP A 62 10.97 -8.90 5.67
CA ASP A 62 11.29 -10.13 6.40
C ASP A 62 12.75 -10.15 6.88
N GLN A 63 13.71 -9.71 6.05
CA GLN A 63 15.13 -9.64 6.41
C GLN A 63 15.41 -8.65 7.53
N GLN A 64 14.78 -7.47 7.48
CA GLN A 64 14.91 -6.42 8.49
C GLN A 64 14.02 -6.67 9.72
N GLY A 65 13.19 -7.72 9.70
CA GLY A 65 12.27 -8.05 10.79
C GLY A 65 11.16 -7.00 10.99
N LEU A 66 10.81 -6.26 9.93
CA LEU A 66 9.84 -5.16 9.90
C LEU A 66 8.39 -5.69 10.00
N SER A 67 8.09 -6.29 11.15
CA SER A 67 6.76 -6.84 11.46
C SER A 67 5.66 -5.77 11.45
N ARG A 68 6.05 -4.50 11.63
CA ARG A 68 5.16 -3.33 11.65
C ARG A 68 5.05 -2.62 10.29
N GLY A 69 5.78 -3.06 9.28
CA GLY A 69 5.88 -2.38 7.98
C GLY A 69 7.10 -1.46 7.88
N MET A 70 7.33 -0.97 6.67
CA MET A 70 8.50 -0.21 6.23
C MET A 70 8.25 1.29 6.40
N ASN A 71 9.05 1.99 7.18
CA ASN A 71 9.03 3.44 7.36
C ASN A 71 9.79 4.17 6.23
N LEU A 72 9.86 5.51 6.31
CA LEU A 72 10.54 6.32 5.31
C LEU A 72 12.03 5.96 5.11
N ARG A 73 12.76 5.71 6.20
CA ARG A 73 14.18 5.36 6.12
C ARG A 73 14.38 3.97 5.52
N GLU A 74 13.60 3.00 5.96
CA GLU A 74 13.65 1.62 5.44
C GLU A 74 13.21 1.59 3.96
N LYS A 75 12.28 2.48 3.58
CA LYS A 75 11.90 2.70 2.17
C LYS A 75 13.06 3.26 1.36
N GLU A 76 13.82 4.21 1.88
CA GLU A 76 15.01 4.72 1.18
C GLU A 76 16.08 3.64 1.02
N GLU A 77 16.31 2.81 2.05
CA GLU A 77 17.22 1.67 1.99
C GLU A 77 16.75 0.64 0.94
N PHE A 78 15.47 0.25 0.98
CA PHE A 78 14.85 -0.62 -0.01
C PHE A 78 14.95 -0.06 -1.44
N MET A 79 14.66 1.23 -1.63
CA MET A 79 14.77 1.86 -2.96
C MET A 79 16.22 1.96 -3.43
N GLY A 80 17.18 2.08 -2.52
CA GLY A 80 18.60 1.97 -2.82
C GLY A 80 18.96 0.60 -3.37
N GLU A 81 18.60 -0.47 -2.64
CA GLU A 81 18.81 -1.86 -3.07
C GLU A 81 18.11 -2.16 -4.39
N LEU A 82 16.85 -1.75 -4.53
CA LEU A 82 16.07 -1.95 -5.73
C LEU A 82 16.68 -1.22 -6.93
N ARG A 83 17.25 -0.03 -6.74
CA ARG A 83 17.97 0.71 -7.79
C ARG A 83 19.25 0.00 -8.22
N GLU A 84 19.99 -0.58 -7.29
CA GLU A 84 21.19 -1.38 -7.58
C GLU A 84 20.85 -2.65 -8.37
N ASP A 85 19.76 -3.31 -8.00
CA ASP A 85 19.31 -4.55 -8.65
C ASP A 85 18.39 -4.32 -9.86
N ALA A 86 17.94 -3.10 -10.11
CA ALA A 86 17.02 -2.74 -11.19
C ALA A 86 17.48 -3.26 -12.55
N ALA A 87 18.77 -3.09 -12.86
CA ALA A 87 19.36 -3.54 -14.11
C ALA A 87 19.31 -5.07 -14.27
N LYS A 88 19.44 -5.84 -13.17
CA LYS A 88 19.35 -7.30 -13.18
C LYS A 88 17.91 -7.77 -13.30
N LEU A 89 17.00 -7.03 -12.67
CA LEU A 89 15.57 -7.30 -12.62
C LEU A 89 14.84 -6.84 -13.90
N GLY A 90 15.50 -6.05 -14.74
CA GLY A 90 14.93 -5.49 -15.96
C GLY A 90 13.97 -4.33 -15.69
N LEU A 91 14.12 -3.66 -14.54
CA LEU A 91 13.36 -2.45 -14.20
C LEU A 91 14.03 -1.24 -14.84
N GLU A 92 13.26 -0.43 -15.55
CA GLU A 92 13.76 0.83 -16.10
C GLU A 92 13.77 1.92 -15.02
N HIS A 93 14.54 2.99 -15.27
CA HIS A 93 14.58 4.15 -14.38
C HIS A 93 13.18 4.75 -14.13
N LYS A 94 12.36 4.79 -15.18
CA LYS A 94 10.97 5.27 -15.10
C LYS A 94 10.11 4.41 -14.17
N ASP A 95 10.41 3.12 -14.03
CA ASP A 95 9.65 2.21 -13.18
C ASP A 95 10.06 2.40 -11.73
N LEU A 96 11.35 2.62 -11.47
CA LEU A 96 11.86 2.98 -10.15
C LEU A 96 11.24 4.28 -9.62
N ASP A 97 11.11 5.30 -10.47
CA ASP A 97 10.48 6.57 -10.07
C ASP A 97 8.99 6.38 -9.69
N ARG A 98 8.26 5.55 -10.45
CA ARG A 98 6.86 5.20 -10.13
C ARG A 98 6.74 4.42 -8.82
N ILE A 99 7.66 3.49 -8.59
CA ILE A 99 7.71 2.72 -7.33
C ILE A 99 7.98 3.67 -6.17
N ASP A 100 8.95 4.58 -6.31
CA ASP A 100 9.26 5.59 -5.30
C ASP A 100 8.04 6.45 -4.94
N ASP A 101 7.35 6.96 -5.97
CA ASP A 101 6.14 7.77 -5.84
C ASP A 101 4.99 6.99 -5.19
N ALA A 102 4.82 5.72 -5.53
CA ALA A 102 3.79 4.87 -4.95
C ALA A 102 4.03 4.65 -3.45
N PHE A 103 5.28 4.46 -3.03
CA PHE A 103 5.67 4.37 -1.63
C PHE A 103 5.53 5.71 -0.89
N ASN A 104 6.00 6.82 -1.48
CA ASN A 104 5.89 8.17 -0.88
C ASN A 104 4.45 8.60 -0.61
N ARG A 105 3.48 8.05 -1.37
CA ARG A 105 2.04 8.31 -1.16
C ARG A 105 1.39 7.34 -0.18
N ALA A 106 2.04 6.22 0.12
CA ALA A 106 1.56 5.23 1.06
C ALA A 106 2.08 5.50 2.49
N LEU A 107 3.24 6.15 2.61
CA LEU A 107 3.81 6.73 3.84
C LEU A 107 3.19 8.08 4.20
#